data_AF-A0A5D6Y0E0-F1
#
_entry.id   AF-A0A5D6Y0E0-F1
#
_cell.length_a   1.000
_cell.length_b   1.000
_cell.length_c   1.000
_cell.angle_alpha   90.00
_cell.angle_beta   90.00
_cell.angle_gamma   90.00
#
_symmetry.space_group_name_H-M   'P 1'
#
loop_
_entity.id
_entity.type
_entity.pdbx_description
1 polymer ?
#
loop_
_entity_poly.entity_id
_entity_poly.type
_entity_poly.pdbx_seq_one_letter_code
_entity_poly.pdbx_strand_id
1 'polypeptide(L)'
;ELISKLLKLESVASVVPEQILPLVFPTLETSASSTASVNTQWGVSKIRAPDVWATGNTGKGVVVGIIDTGVRHTHKDIAGNFRQSFGWFDPEKKILTPYDTTGHGTHVVG
;
A
#
# COMPACT_ATOMS: atom_id res chain seq x y z
N GLU A 1 6.86 -14.56 -33.94
CA GLU A 1 6.54 -13.71 -35.11
C GLU A 1 6.19 -12.27 -34.75
N LEU A 2 5.29 -12.01 -33.78
CA LEU A 2 4.86 -10.65 -33.38
C LEU A 2 5.96 -9.79 -32.73
N ILE A 3 6.67 -10.30 -31.72
CA ILE A 3 7.74 -9.56 -31.02
C ILE A 3 8.79 -9.06 -32.01
N SER A 4 9.19 -9.92 -32.96
CA SER A 4 10.14 -9.57 -34.01
C SER A 4 9.63 -8.51 -34.98
N LYS A 5 8.31 -8.40 -35.18
CA LYS A 5 7.70 -7.30 -35.97
C LYS A 5 7.70 -6.00 -35.18
N LEU A 6 7.39 -6.05 -33.88
CA LEU A 6 7.39 -4.87 -33.00
C LEU A 6 8.79 -4.25 -32.87
N LEU A 7 9.83 -5.07 -32.71
CA LEU A 7 11.21 -4.59 -32.60
C LEU A 7 11.77 -3.96 -33.88
N LYS A 8 11.05 -4.02 -35.01
CA LYS A 8 11.44 -3.34 -36.25
C LYS A 8 10.84 -1.93 -36.37
N LEU A 9 9.90 -1.55 -35.49
CA LEU A 9 9.32 -0.22 -35.49
C LEU A 9 10.31 0.74 -34.81
N GLU A 10 10.68 1.83 -35.49
CA GLU A 10 11.60 2.84 -34.92
C GLU A 10 11.05 3.49 -33.63
N SER A 11 9.72 3.49 -33.46
CA SER A 11 9.06 3.99 -32.26
C SER A 11 9.14 3.04 -31.06
N VAL A 12 9.62 1.81 -31.23
CA VAL A 12 9.71 0.79 -30.18
C VAL A 12 11.16 0.69 -29.70
N ALA A 13 11.43 1.22 -28.51
CA ALA A 13 12.75 1.15 -27.90
C ALA A 13 13.10 -0.27 -27.41
N SER A 14 12.16 -0.99 -26.81
CA SER A 14 12.38 -2.35 -26.29
C SER A 14 11.08 -3.11 -26.06
N VAL A 15 11.15 -4.44 -26.12
CA VAL A 15 10.07 -5.34 -25.69
C VAL A 15 10.63 -6.27 -24.63
N VAL A 16 10.04 -6.24 -23.43
CA VAL A 16 10.43 -7.09 -22.29
C VAL A 16 9.25 -7.95 -21.87
N PRO A 17 9.48 -9.19 -21.40
CA PRO A 17 8.41 -10.00 -20.83
C PRO A 17 7.89 -9.36 -19.54
N GLU A 18 6.62 -9.62 -19.23
CA GLU A 18 6.02 -9.24 -17.96
C GLU A 18 6.77 -9.89 -16.79
N GLN A 19 7.00 -9.12 -15.73
CA GLN A 19 7.55 -9.62 -14.48
C GLN A 19 6.41 -9.82 -13.48
N ILE A 20 6.28 -11.04 -12.97
CA ILE A 20 5.26 -11.38 -11.97
C ILE A 20 5.92 -11.41 -10.59
N LEU A 21 5.48 -10.50 -9.72
CA LEU A 21 5.92 -10.44 -8.32
C LEU A 21 4.81 -11.03 -7.44
N PRO A 22 5.04 -12.18 -6.78
CA PRO A 22 4.04 -12.77 -5.88
C PRO A 22 3.92 -11.95 -4.60
N LEU A 23 2.70 -11.91 -4.04
CA LEU A 23 2.46 -11.27 -2.75
C LEU A 23 3.01 -12.14 -1.62
N VAL A 24 3.67 -11.52 -0.64
CA VAL A 24 4.16 -12.19 0.56
C VAL A 24 3.24 -11.85 1.72
N PHE A 25 2.53 -12.85 2.24
CA PHE A 25 1.71 -12.64 3.43
C PHE A 25 2.50 -13.01 4.70
N PRO A 26 2.39 -12.21 5.79
CA PRO A 26 2.94 -12.61 7.06
C PRO A 26 2.22 -13.86 7.59
N THR A 27 2.96 -14.71 8.29
CA THR A 27 2.37 -15.80 9.08
C THR A 27 1.52 -15.21 10.19
N LEU A 28 0.21 -15.49 10.14
CA LEU A 28 -0.71 -15.09 11.19
C LEU A 28 -0.45 -15.93 12.44
N GLU A 29 -0.07 -15.28 13.55
CA GLU A 29 -0.10 -15.94 14.85
C GLU A 29 -1.55 -15.98 15.36
N THR A 30 -2.08 -17.17 15.62
CA THR A 30 -3.47 -17.44 16.02
C THR A 30 -3.87 -16.85 17.39
N SER A 31 -2.99 -16.10 18.05
CA SER A 31 -3.23 -15.54 19.39
C SER A 31 -3.40 -14.02 19.35
N ALA A 32 -4.39 -13.54 18.61
CA ALA A 32 -4.89 -12.18 18.79
C ALA A 32 -5.63 -12.10 20.13
N SER A 33 -4.93 -11.66 21.19
CA SER A 33 -5.56 -11.34 22.47
C SER A 33 -6.54 -10.18 22.27
N SER A 34 -7.83 -10.44 22.48
CA SER A 34 -8.95 -9.53 22.26
C SER A 34 -9.07 -8.41 23.30
N THR A 35 -8.03 -8.16 24.09
CA THR A 35 -8.01 -7.15 25.16
C THR A 35 -7.02 -6.00 24.93
N ALA A 36 -6.60 -5.78 23.68
CA ALA A 36 -5.77 -4.64 23.36
C ALA A 36 -6.54 -3.33 23.60
N SER A 37 -6.24 -2.71 24.75
CA SER A 37 -6.42 -1.28 24.98
C SER A 37 -5.81 -0.50 23.82
N VAL A 38 -6.26 0.75 23.61
CA VAL A 38 -5.75 1.69 22.59
C VAL A 38 -4.28 2.04 22.87
N ASN A 39 -3.41 1.06 22.76
CA ASN A 39 -1.98 1.15 22.99
C ASN A 39 -1.28 1.07 21.64
N THR A 40 -0.22 1.85 21.49
CA THR A 40 0.66 1.78 20.33
C THR A 40 1.15 0.35 20.11
N GLN A 41 1.00 -0.17 18.90
CA GLN A 41 1.44 -1.52 18.53
C GLN A 41 2.93 -1.71 18.85
N TRP A 42 3.32 -2.95 19.19
CA TRP A 42 4.68 -3.24 19.66
C TRP A 42 5.76 -2.77 18.68
N GLY A 43 5.54 -2.94 17.38
CA GLY A 43 6.50 -2.57 16.34
C GLY A 43 6.70 -1.06 16.25
N VAL A 44 5.61 -0.29 16.35
CA VAL A 44 5.62 1.18 16.37
C VAL A 44 6.36 1.70 17.60
N SER A 45 6.13 1.07 18.76
CA SER A 45 6.86 1.37 19.99
C SER A 45 8.36 1.01 19.87
N LYS A 46 8.68 -0.13 19.26
CA LYS A 46 10.05 -0.63 19.10
C LYS A 46 10.93 0.30 18.28
N ILE A 47 10.37 0.93 17.24
CA ILE A 47 11.07 1.93 16.41
C ILE A 47 11.06 3.35 17.01
N ARG A 48 10.51 3.51 18.23
CA ARG A 48 10.42 4.80 18.94
C ARG A 48 9.67 5.89 18.17
N ALA A 49 8.69 5.52 17.34
CA ALA A 49 7.88 6.50 16.61
C ALA A 49 7.12 7.47 17.53
N PRO A 50 6.55 7.06 18.69
CA PRO A 50 5.90 7.99 19.61
C PRO A 50 6.81 9.09 20.14
N ASP A 51 8.09 8.80 20.37
CA ASP A 51 9.07 9.80 20.83
C ASP A 51 9.26 10.90 19.79
N VAL A 52 9.28 10.55 18.50
CA VAL A 52 9.39 11.51 17.39
C VAL A 52 8.10 12.32 17.25
N TRP A 53 6.94 11.68 17.32
CA TRP A 53 5.65 12.39 17.26
C TRP A 53 5.47 13.39 18.41
N ALA A 54 5.95 13.06 19.62
CA ALA A 54 5.92 13.96 20.78
C ALA A 54 6.75 15.23 20.59
N THR A 55 7.73 15.24 19.67
CA THR A 55 8.48 16.45 19.28
C THR A 55 7.77 17.30 18.23
N GLY A 56 6.56 16.92 17.80
CA GLY A 56 5.77 17.60 16.77
C GLY A 56 6.04 17.11 15.34
N ASN A 57 6.97 16.17 15.16
CA ASN A 57 7.32 15.59 13.86
C ASN A 57 6.34 14.47 13.48
N THR A 58 5.19 14.83 12.89
CA THR A 58 4.12 13.87 12.53
C THR A 58 4.10 13.48 11.05
N GLY A 59 4.99 14.04 10.23
CA GLY A 59 4.96 13.87 8.78
C GLY A 59 3.87 14.71 8.08
N LYS A 60 3.23 15.66 8.77
CA LYS A 60 2.24 16.57 8.18
C LYS A 60 2.79 17.25 6.93
N GLY A 61 2.05 17.14 5.82
CA GLY A 61 2.42 17.70 4.52
C GLY A 61 3.27 16.77 3.64
N VAL A 62 3.71 15.62 4.16
CA VAL A 62 4.38 14.56 3.41
C VAL A 62 3.35 13.55 2.91
N VAL A 63 3.53 13.07 1.67
CA VAL A 63 2.68 12.04 1.08
C VAL A 63 3.49 10.78 0.83
N VAL A 64 2.98 9.65 1.30
CA VAL A 64 3.57 8.33 1.10
C VAL A 64 2.73 7.58 0.07
N GLY A 65 3.38 7.15 -1.02
CA GLY A 65 2.76 6.29 -2.04
C GLY A 65 3.00 4.82 -1.71
N ILE A 66 1.94 4.02 -1.74
CA ILE A 66 1.99 2.58 -1.44
C ILE A 66 1.44 1.83 -2.67
N ILE A 67 2.21 0.87 -3.18
CA ILE A 67 1.83 -0.03 -4.28
C ILE A 67 1.56 -1.39 -3.65
N ASP A 68 0.28 -1.78 -3.59
CA ASP A 68 -0.17 -2.99 -2.90
C ASP A 68 -1.50 -3.46 -3.49
N THR A 69 -2.17 -4.43 -2.87
CA THR A 69 -3.48 -4.98 -3.25
C THR A 69 -4.65 -3.98 -3.10
N GLY A 70 -4.35 -2.79 -2.58
CA GLY A 70 -5.25 -1.66 -2.46
C GLY A 70 -5.49 -1.28 -1.00
N VAL A 71 -6.58 -0.57 -0.72
CA VAL A 71 -6.94 -0.20 0.66
C VAL A 71 -8.45 -0.09 0.85
N ARG A 72 -8.95 -0.55 2.00
CA ARG A 72 -10.31 -0.24 2.46
C ARG A 72 -10.42 1.23 2.86
N HIS A 73 -10.67 2.12 1.89
CA HIS A 73 -10.74 3.56 2.12
C HIS A 73 -11.80 4.00 3.15
N THR A 74 -12.81 3.15 3.40
CA THR A 74 -13.86 3.40 4.41
C THR A 74 -13.44 3.02 5.84
N HIS A 75 -12.22 2.54 6.04
CA HIS A 75 -11.71 2.20 7.38
C HIS A 75 -11.58 3.47 8.23
N LYS A 76 -12.24 3.52 9.40
CA LYS A 76 -12.28 4.70 10.28
C LYS A 76 -10.91 5.30 10.61
N ASP A 77 -9.90 4.46 10.83
CA ASP A 77 -8.54 4.89 11.21
C ASP A 77 -7.67 5.30 10.00
N ILE A 78 -8.12 5.05 8.76
CA ILE A 78 -7.36 5.34 7.53
C ILE A 78 -8.01 6.48 6.73
N ALA A 79 -9.35 6.53 6.69
CA ALA A 79 -10.12 7.42 5.83
C ALA A 79 -9.70 8.90 5.94
N GLY A 80 -9.36 9.36 7.15
CA GLY A 80 -8.93 10.73 7.42
C GLY A 80 -7.55 11.09 6.85
N ASN A 81 -6.71 10.10 6.54
CA ASN A 81 -5.34 10.28 6.04
C ASN A 81 -5.24 10.07 4.53
N PHE A 82 -6.32 9.67 3.86
CA PHE A 82 -6.30 9.38 2.43
C PHE A 82 -6.15 10.66 1.59
N ARG A 83 -5.13 10.70 0.73
CA ARG A 83 -4.98 11.76 -0.27
C ARG A 83 -6.10 11.60 -1.30
N GLN A 84 -6.96 12.60 -1.43
CA GLN A 84 -8.07 12.54 -2.38
C GLN A 84 -7.56 12.63 -3.83
N SER A 85 -7.25 13.84 -4.31
CA SER A 85 -6.77 14.04 -5.68
C SER A 85 -5.43 13.36 -5.92
N PHE A 86 -5.37 12.53 -6.97
CA PHE A 86 -4.21 11.72 -7.35
C PHE A 86 -3.72 10.73 -6.28
N GLY A 87 -4.58 10.32 -5.33
CA GLY A 87 -4.20 9.33 -4.30
C GLY A 87 -4.62 7.90 -4.59
N TRP A 88 -5.24 7.63 -5.74
CA TRP A 88 -5.64 6.28 -6.14
C TRP A 88 -5.38 6.04 -7.61
N PHE A 89 -4.87 4.85 -7.91
CA PHE A 89 -4.72 4.36 -9.27
C PHE A 89 -4.86 2.84 -9.28
N ASP A 90 -5.79 2.34 -10.09
CA ASP A 90 -6.00 0.92 -10.34
C ASP A 90 -5.72 0.66 -11.83
N PRO A 91 -4.55 0.12 -12.19
CA PRO A 91 -4.23 -0.19 -13.58
C PRO A 91 -5.01 -1.39 -14.13
N GLU A 92 -5.53 -2.26 -13.26
CA GLU A 92 -6.14 -3.54 -13.64
C GLU A 92 -7.65 -3.36 -13.89
N LYS A 93 -8.42 -3.03 -12.85
CA LYS A 93 -9.89 -2.92 -12.95
C LYS A 93 -10.38 -1.51 -13.22
N LYS A 94 -9.48 -0.51 -13.11
CA LYS A 94 -9.78 0.92 -13.32
C LYS A 94 -10.93 1.41 -12.44
N ILE A 95 -11.08 0.83 -11.25
CA ILE A 95 -12.09 1.26 -10.29
C ILE A 95 -11.67 2.64 -9.75
N LEU A 96 -12.63 3.56 -9.65
CA LEU A 96 -12.36 4.97 -9.30
C LEU A 96 -12.13 5.20 -7.81
N THR A 97 -12.51 4.24 -6.97
CA THR A 97 -12.36 4.30 -5.52
C THR A 97 -11.41 3.22 -5.02
N PRO A 98 -10.60 3.47 -3.97
CA PRO A 98 -9.73 2.45 -3.42
C PRO A 98 -10.54 1.29 -2.85
N TYR A 99 -10.09 0.08 -3.12
CA TYR A 99 -10.66 -1.13 -2.55
C TYR A 99 -9.52 -2.11 -2.29
N ASP A 100 -9.72 -3.05 -1.38
CA ASP A 100 -8.76 -4.12 -1.10
C ASP A 100 -9.56 -5.41 -0.87
N THR A 101 -9.28 -6.42 -1.68
CA THR A 101 -9.96 -7.73 -1.61
C THR A 101 -9.23 -8.72 -0.72
N THR A 102 -7.98 -8.43 -0.34
CA THR A 102 -7.10 -9.36 0.37
C THR A 102 -6.84 -8.95 1.82
N GLY A 103 -6.89 -7.65 2.10
CA GLY A 103 -6.52 -7.06 3.39
C GLY A 103 -5.03 -6.74 3.54
N HIS A 104 -4.16 -7.20 2.63
CA HIS A 104 -2.72 -6.97 2.73
C HIS A 104 -2.39 -5.48 2.66
N GLY A 105 -2.83 -4.77 1.62
CA GLY A 105 -2.57 -3.34 1.50
C GLY A 105 -3.25 -2.52 2.59
N THR A 106 -4.45 -2.90 3.03
CA THR A 106 -5.11 -2.26 4.19
C THR A 106 -4.29 -2.43 5.47
N HIS A 107 -3.65 -3.58 5.68
CA HIS A 107 -2.76 -3.82 6.82
C HIS A 107 -1.43 -3.07 6.67
N VAL A 108 -0.86 -2.96 5.48
CA VAL A 108 0.38 -2.21 5.23
C VAL A 108 0.19 -0.70 5.42
N VAL A 109 -0.97 -0.17 5.08
CA VAL A 109 -1.30 1.27 5.19
C VAL A 109 -1.54 1.70 6.65
N GLY A 110 -2.06 0.82 7.50
CA GLY A 110 -2.42 1.13 8.90
C GLY A 110 -1.27 0.91 9.87
#